data_AF-A0A949ET63-F1
#
_entry.id   AF-A0A949ET63-F1
#
_cell.length_a   1.000
_cell.length_b   1.000
_cell.length_c   1.000
_cell.angle_alpha   90.00
_cell.angle_beta   90.00
_cell.angle_gamma   90.00
#
_symmetry.space_group_name_H-M   'P 1'
#
loop_
_entity.id
_entity.type
_entity.pdbx_description
1 polymer ?
#
loop_
_entity_poly.entity_id
_entity_poly.type
_entity_poly.pdbx_seq_one_letter_code
_entity_poly.pdbx_strand_id
1 'polypeptide(L)'
;KAELFVDFEDRLTLFDALILCRFFRDLYPWEQLKEIIHSVTGLDVDQKTLQEKAGAISDIVRRFNLREGMKPEDERLPKSLHRKLEKTGDIITEQELDHMLKDYYSLRGWDESGQFIS
;
A
#
# COMPACT_ATOMS: atom_id res chain seq x y z
N LYS A 1 -2.95 -5.58 10.71
CA LYS A 1 -2.46 -4.19 10.48
C LYS A 1 -2.07 -3.97 9.02
N ALA A 2 -1.32 -4.91 8.41
CA ALA A 2 -0.95 -4.83 7.00
C ALA A 2 -2.15 -4.81 6.04
N GLU A 3 -3.19 -5.62 6.28
CA GLU A 3 -4.41 -5.64 5.45
C GLU A 3 -5.10 -4.27 5.34
N LEU A 4 -5.28 -3.58 6.47
CA LEU A 4 -5.83 -2.23 6.48
C LEU A 4 -4.93 -1.26 5.70
N PHE A 5 -3.61 -1.41 5.82
CA PHE A 5 -2.67 -0.56 5.09
C PHE A 5 -2.76 -0.80 3.58
N VAL A 6 -2.82 -2.06 3.14
CA VAL A 6 -3.00 -2.44 1.73
C VAL A 6 -4.31 -1.88 1.18
N ASP A 7 -5.42 -2.00 1.91
CA ASP A 7 -6.71 -1.42 1.50
C ASP A 7 -6.63 0.10 1.30
N PHE A 8 -5.98 0.80 2.24
CA PHE A 8 -5.76 2.24 2.12
C PHE A 8 -4.84 2.60 0.95
N GLU A 9 -3.75 1.88 0.77
CA GLU A 9 -2.79 2.13 -0.31
C GLU A 9 -3.40 1.86 -1.68
N ASP A 10 -4.18 0.79 -1.84
CA ASP A 10 -4.87 0.47 -3.09
C ASP A 10 -5.86 1.58 -3.45
N ARG A 11 -6.63 2.03 -2.46
CA ARG A 11 -7.56 3.14 -2.65
C ARG A 11 -6.84 4.42 -3.04
N LEU A 12 -5.73 4.75 -2.38
CA LEU A 12 -4.93 5.93 -2.69
C LEU A 12 -4.22 5.85 -4.05
N THR A 13 -3.88 4.63 -4.50
CA THR A 13 -3.34 4.40 -5.84
C THR A 13 -4.37 4.74 -6.91
N LEU A 14 -5.65 4.40 -6.68
CA LEU A 14 -6.74 4.81 -7.57
C LEU A 14 -6.96 6.32 -7.55
N PHE A 15 -6.81 6.97 -6.39
CA PHE A 15 -6.85 8.44 -6.32
C PHE A 15 -5.80 9.06 -7.22
N ASP A 16 -4.56 8.59 -7.18
CA ASP A 16 -3.49 9.12 -8.04
C ASP A 16 -3.76 8.85 -9.52
N ALA A 17 -4.23 7.64 -9.86
CA ALA A 17 -4.56 7.28 -11.24
C ALA A 17 -5.72 8.11 -11.82
N LEU A 18 -6.67 8.51 -10.99
CA LEU A 18 -7.82 9.35 -11.34
C LEU A 18 -7.57 10.85 -11.12
N ILE A 19 -6.38 11.23 -10.64
CA ILE A 19 -6.01 12.61 -10.32
C ILE A 19 -6.98 13.23 -9.28
N LEU A 20 -7.46 12.42 -8.34
CA LEU A 20 -8.31 12.84 -7.23
C LEU A 20 -7.46 13.38 -6.08
N CYS A 21 -7.98 14.41 -5.42
CA CYS A 21 -7.31 15.00 -4.27
C CYS A 21 -7.37 14.08 -3.04
N ARG A 22 -6.20 13.68 -2.52
CA ARG A 22 -6.08 12.83 -1.32
C ARG A 22 -6.57 13.48 0.00
N PHE A 23 -6.81 14.80 0.03
CA PHE A 23 -7.39 15.46 1.21
C PHE A 23 -8.79 14.94 1.53
N PHE A 24 -9.55 14.56 0.50
CA PHE A 24 -10.90 14.04 0.66
C PHE A 24 -10.96 12.52 0.68
N ARG A 25 -9.83 11.82 0.85
CA ARG A 25 -9.76 10.36 0.78
C ARG A 25 -10.79 9.67 1.67
N ASP A 26 -11.07 10.20 2.86
CA ASP A 26 -12.01 9.57 3.80
C ASP A 26 -13.49 9.75 3.38
N LEU A 27 -13.78 10.63 2.41
CA LEU A 27 -15.11 10.87 1.85
C LEU A 27 -15.43 10.02 0.61
N TYR A 28 -14.42 9.41 -0.03
CA TYR A 28 -14.61 8.50 -1.15
C TYR A 28 -14.19 7.07 -0.79
N PRO A 29 -15.02 6.31 -0.05
CA PRO A 29 -14.83 4.88 0.08
C PRO A 29 -15.02 4.18 -1.28
N TRP A 30 -14.82 2.86 -1.29
CA TRP A 30 -14.84 2.04 -2.50
C TRP A 30 -16.09 2.21 -3.36
N GLU A 31 -17.26 2.37 -2.75
CA GLU A 31 -18.52 2.57 -3.47
C GLU A 31 -18.53 3.87 -4.29
N GLN A 32 -18.05 4.98 -3.71
CA GLN A 32 -17.95 6.26 -4.41
C GLN A 32 -16.91 6.21 -5.53
N LEU A 33 -15.81 5.50 -5.35
CA LEU A 33 -14.81 5.31 -6.42
C LEU A 33 -15.39 4.52 -7.59
N LYS A 34 -16.14 3.45 -7.31
CA LYS A 34 -16.85 2.69 -8.33
C LYS A 34 -17.84 3.56 -9.09
N GLU A 35 -18.63 4.36 -8.38
CA GLU A 35 -19.60 5.29 -8.97
C GLU A 35 -18.92 6.33 -9.87
N ILE A 36 -17.81 6.93 -9.43
CA ILE A 36 -17.03 7.88 -10.23
C ILE A 36 -16.51 7.22 -11.50
N ILE A 37 -15.90 6.04 -11.39
CA ILE A 37 -15.33 5.31 -12.52
C ILE A 37 -16.42 4.95 -13.53
N HIS A 38 -17.54 4.39 -13.07
CA HIS A 38 -18.69 4.08 -13.91
C HIS A 38 -19.22 5.35 -14.60
N SER A 39 -19.43 6.44 -13.85
CA SER A 39 -20.00 7.68 -14.38
C SER A 39 -19.13 8.34 -15.45
N VAL A 40 -17.80 8.19 -15.36
CA VAL A 40 -16.86 8.81 -16.30
C VAL A 40 -16.54 7.89 -17.50
N THR A 41 -16.48 6.58 -17.29
CA THR A 41 -15.96 5.61 -18.28
C THR A 41 -17.01 4.66 -18.83
N GLY A 42 -18.15 4.51 -18.16
CA GLY A 42 -19.17 3.50 -18.44
C GLY A 42 -18.80 2.07 -18.00
N LEU A 43 -17.66 1.89 -17.30
CA LEU A 43 -17.22 0.58 -16.84
C LEU A 43 -17.88 0.17 -15.53
N ASP A 44 -18.53 -0.98 -15.53
CA ASP A 44 -19.00 -1.66 -14.31
C ASP A 44 -17.87 -2.53 -13.75
N VAL A 45 -17.30 -2.09 -12.63
CA VAL A 45 -16.21 -2.78 -11.94
C VAL A 45 -16.58 -2.98 -10.47
N ASP A 46 -16.29 -4.17 -9.96
CA ASP A 46 -16.43 -4.44 -8.52
C ASP A 46 -15.18 -3.98 -7.75
N GLN A 47 -15.29 -3.93 -6.42
CA GLN A 47 -14.19 -3.52 -5.55
C GLN A 47 -12.96 -4.41 -5.74
N LYS A 48 -13.16 -5.72 -5.90
CA LYS A 48 -12.06 -6.67 -6.07
C LYS A 48 -11.25 -6.37 -7.32
N THR A 49 -11.92 -6.14 -8.45
CA THR A 49 -11.28 -5.76 -9.70
C THR A 49 -10.48 -4.46 -9.54
N LEU A 50 -11.04 -3.47 -8.82
CA LEU A 50 -10.34 -2.21 -8.54
C LEU A 50 -9.09 -2.41 -7.66
N GLN A 51 -9.18 -3.24 -6.62
CA GLN A 51 -8.03 -3.62 -5.80
C GLN A 51 -6.96 -4.33 -6.63
N GLU A 52 -7.35 -5.25 -7.52
CA GLU A 52 -6.41 -5.92 -8.45
C GLU A 52 -5.72 -4.92 -9.39
N LYS A 53 -6.43 -3.91 -9.90
CA LYS A 53 -5.82 -2.84 -10.72
C LYS A 53 -4.86 -1.96 -9.91
N ALA A 54 -5.23 -1.60 -8.69
CA ALA A 54 -4.38 -0.82 -7.79
C ALA A 54 -3.11 -1.59 -7.39
N GLY A 55 -3.26 -2.88 -7.07
CA GLY A 55 -2.17 -3.80 -6.81
C GLY A 55 -1.24 -3.92 -8.02
N ALA A 56 -1.78 -4.04 -9.24
CA ALA A 56 -0.96 -4.08 -10.46
C ALA A 56 -0.15 -2.80 -10.70
N ILE A 57 -0.69 -1.62 -10.35
CA ILE A 57 0.06 -0.36 -10.39
C ILE A 57 1.18 -0.36 -9.35
N SER A 58 0.87 -0.79 -8.12
CA SER A 58 1.86 -0.92 -7.03
C SER A 58 2.99 -1.88 -7.42
N ASP A 59 2.68 -2.98 -8.09
CA ASP A 59 3.66 -3.93 -8.62
C ASP A 59 4.54 -3.31 -9.71
N ILE A 60 3.98 -2.48 -10.60
CA ILE A 60 4.77 -1.77 -11.62
C ILE A 60 5.79 -0.85 -10.95
N VAL A 61 5.38 -0.11 -9.92
CA VAL A 61 6.28 0.74 -9.12
C VAL A 61 7.33 -0.10 -8.42
N ARG A 62 6.95 -1.22 -7.78
CA ARG A 62 7.88 -2.14 -7.14
C ARG A 62 8.92 -2.69 -8.11
N ARG A 63 8.48 -3.19 -9.28
CA ARG A 63 9.39 -3.70 -10.33
C ARG A 63 10.35 -2.64 -10.81
N PHE A 64 9.88 -1.41 -11.00
CA PHE A 64 10.75 -0.30 -11.37
C PHE A 64 11.80 -0.06 -10.28
N ASN A 65 11.41 0.06 -9.01
CA ASN A 65 12.34 0.32 -7.92
C ASN A 65 13.37 -0.79 -7.74
N LEU A 66 12.95 -2.06 -7.82
CA LEU A 66 13.86 -3.22 -7.75
C LEU A 66 14.86 -3.21 -8.92
N ARG A 67 14.41 -2.87 -10.13
CA ARG A 67 15.30 -2.72 -11.30
C ARG A 67 16.34 -1.62 -11.09
N GLU A 68 15.96 -0.51 -10.45
CA GLU A 68 16.88 0.59 -10.12
C GLU A 68 17.76 0.32 -8.88
N GLY A 69 17.66 -0.87 -8.29
CA GLY A 69 18.55 -1.33 -7.23
C GLY A 69 18.06 -1.12 -5.81
N MET A 70 16.74 -0.90 -5.61
CA MET A 70 16.12 -0.94 -4.28
C MET A 70 16.39 -2.29 -3.60
N LYS A 71 16.69 -2.25 -2.30
CA LYS A 71 16.97 -3.43 -1.48
C LYS A 71 16.07 -3.47 -0.23
N PRO A 72 15.92 -4.63 0.42
CA PRO A 72 15.16 -4.74 1.66
C PRO A 72 15.65 -3.83 2.80
N GLU A 73 16.92 -3.41 2.78
CA GLU A 73 17.46 -2.46 3.76
C GLU A 73 16.95 -1.03 3.58
N ASP A 74 16.46 -0.67 2.39
CA ASP A 74 15.88 0.63 2.09
C ASP A 74 14.45 0.79 2.66
N GLU A 75 13.85 -0.31 3.12
CA GLU A 75 12.47 -0.37 3.65
C GLU A 75 12.42 -0.24 5.18
N ARG A 76 13.41 0.44 5.75
CA ARG A 76 13.57 0.59 7.20
C ARG A 76 13.16 1.98 7.68
N LEU A 77 12.57 2.02 8.87
CA LEU A 77 12.31 3.28 9.55
C LEU A 77 13.63 3.91 10.03
N PRO A 78 13.73 5.25 10.07
CA PRO A 78 14.84 5.92 10.73
C PRO A 78 15.00 5.44 12.17
N LYS A 79 16.25 5.21 12.62
CA LYS A 79 16.58 4.71 13.98
C LYS A 79 15.92 5.50 15.12
N SER A 80 15.61 6.77 14.91
CA SER A 80 14.92 7.62 15.88
C SER A 80 13.48 7.18 16.17
N LEU A 81 12.80 6.52 15.21
CA LEU A 81 11.43 6.03 15.37
C LEU A 81 11.34 4.73 16.18
N HIS A 82 12.47 4.04 16.39
CA HIS A 82 12.58 2.88 17.28
C HIS A 82 12.83 3.26 18.75
N ARG A 83 12.80 4.56 19.07
CA ARG A 83 12.96 5.03 20.45
C ARG A 83 11.62 4.96 21.18
N LYS A 84 11.68 4.62 22.47
CA LYS A 84 10.52 4.64 23.35
C LYS A 84 9.96 6.07 23.44
N LEU A 85 8.66 6.23 23.21
CA LEU A 85 7.97 7.51 23.35
C LEU A 85 7.89 7.90 24.82
N GLU A 86 8.32 9.12 25.15
CA GLU A 86 8.36 9.59 26.54
C GLU A 86 6.97 9.69 27.18
N LYS A 87 5.95 10.06 26.38
CA LYS A 87 4.59 10.31 26.89
C LYS A 87 3.80 9.04 27.15
N THR A 88 3.84 8.08 26.23
CA THR A 88 3.03 6.85 26.30
C THR A 88 3.84 5.63 26.73
N GLY A 89 5.16 5.67 26.55
CA GLY A 89 6.03 4.52 26.74
C GLY A 89 6.00 3.52 25.59
N ASP A 90 5.25 3.79 24.52
CA ASP A 90 5.19 2.90 23.36
C ASP A 90 6.52 2.89 22.62
N ILE A 91 6.84 1.76 21.99
CA ILE A 91 8.00 1.58 21.16
C ILE A 91 7.59 0.78 19.94
N ILE A 92 8.16 1.11 18.78
CA ILE A 92 8.09 0.27 17.59
C ILE A 92 9.43 -0.44 17.52
N THR A 93 9.45 -1.75 17.75
CA THR A 93 10.68 -2.54 17.65
C THR A 93 11.00 -2.87 16.19
N GLU A 94 12.27 -3.15 15.89
CA GLU A 94 12.67 -3.63 14.56
C GLU A 94 11.97 -4.95 14.20
N GLN A 95 11.76 -5.82 15.20
CA GLN A 95 11.08 -7.11 15.04
C GLN A 95 9.59 -6.95 14.68
N GLU A 96 8.90 -5.98 15.28
CA GLU A 96 7.51 -5.66 14.90
C GLU A 96 7.44 -5.12 13.48
N LEU A 97 8.40 -4.28 13.07
CA LEU A 97 8.48 -3.79 11.70
C LEU A 97 8.75 -4.94 10.72
N ASP A 98 9.67 -5.84 11.03
CA ASP A 98 9.95 -7.04 10.22
C ASP A 98 8.71 -7.89 10.01
N HIS A 99 7.95 -8.13 11.09
CA HIS A 99 6.71 -8.88 11.01
C HIS A 99 5.67 -8.17 10.12
N MET A 100 5.51 -6.85 10.29
CA MET A 100 4.58 -6.06 9.46
C MET A 100 4.99 -6.04 7.98
N LEU A 101 6.28 -5.98 7.67
CA LEU A 101 6.79 -6.04 6.30
C LEU A 101 6.51 -7.42 5.66
N LYS A 102 6.75 -8.50 6.39
CA LYS A 102 6.45 -9.87 5.91
C LYS A 102 4.96 -10.06 5.62
N ASP A 103 4.09 -9.61 6.53
CA ASP A 103 2.64 -9.65 6.30
C ASP A 103 2.25 -8.83 5.06
N TYR A 104 2.83 -7.64 4.90
CA TYR A 104 2.59 -6.78 3.75
C TYR A 104 3.05 -7.43 2.43
N TYR A 105 4.25 -8.01 2.38
CA TYR A 105 4.75 -8.73 1.20
C TYR A 105 3.86 -9.92 0.85
N SER A 106 3.45 -10.71 1.85
CA SER A 106 2.54 -11.83 1.63
C SER A 106 1.21 -11.38 1.01
N LEU A 107 0.62 -10.29 1.51
CA LEU A 107 -0.61 -9.72 0.95
C LEU A 107 -0.42 -9.15 -0.47
N ARG A 108 0.77 -8.66 -0.79
CA ARG A 108 1.15 -8.20 -2.13
C ARG A 108 1.53 -9.35 -3.08
N GLY A 109 1.59 -10.59 -2.60
CA GLY A 109 2.02 -11.74 -3.39
C GLY A 109 3.52 -11.77 -3.68
N TRP A 110 4.32 -11.11 -2.83
CA TRP A 110 5.78 -11.07 -2.90
C TRP A 110 6.38 -12.07 -1.90
N ASP A 111 7.62 -12.49 -2.13
CA ASP A 111 8.36 -13.36 -1.22
C ASP A 111 8.85 -12.62 0.04
N GLU A 112 9.51 -13.34 0.97
CA GLU A 112 10.03 -12.73 2.21
C GLU A 112 11.12 -11.68 1.97
N SER A 113 11.73 -11.65 0.78
CA SER A 113 12.68 -10.61 0.37
C SER A 113 12.02 -9.45 -0.37
N GLY A 114 10.68 -9.47 -0.49
CA GLY A 114 9.90 -8.46 -1.21
C GLY A 114 10.11 -8.52 -2.73
N GLN A 115 10.45 -9.69 -3.26
CA GLN A 115 10.54 -9.97 -4.69
C GLN A 115 9.31 -10.70 -5.22
N PHE A 116 9.10 -10.66 -6.52
CA PHE A 116 7.98 -11.37 -7.15
C PHE A 116 8.21 -12.88 -7.12
N ILE A 117 7.21 -13.63 -6.67
CA ILE A 117 7.21 -15.09 -6.73
C ILE A 117 7.09 -15.50 -8.20
N SER A 118 8.08 -16.24 -8.71
CA SER A 118 8.12 -16.74 -10.10
C SER A 118 7.09 -17.83 -10.37
#